data_AF-A0A4W5NH02-F1
#
_entry.id   AF-A0A4W5NH02-F1
#
_cell.length_a   1.000
_cell.length_b   1.000
_cell.length_c   1.000
_cell.angle_alpha   90.00
_cell.angle_beta   90.00
_cell.angle_gamma   90.00
#
_symmetry.space_group_name_H-M   'P 1'
#
loop_
_entity.id
_entity.type
_entity.pdbx_description
1 polymer ?
#
loop_
_entity_poly.entity_id
_entity_poly.type
_entity_poly.pdbx_seq_one_letter_code
_entity_poly.pdbx_strand_id
1 'polypeptide(L)'
;MLFFAVVISLSLASASADRVPRSCGACEPSLCDPLPEVGCKSGTIFDSCGCCSLCAAGEGEQCRGRGTTARRCASGLECVKSDKNKKTKLGVCACKTKYEVCGSDGVTYKTGCDLKVASLKAVSEEKPEIKVLNKGKCATAPVIVTAPGEVYNVTGSQVYLSCEAIGIPTPVITWKKVTSGKQRMELLPGDRDNLAIQTRGGPEKHEVTGWVLISPLTKEEAGSYECHAVNAKGEASAVGTIHVVESIDDIPVKKGTQRILFYFTAISTRFHVKSRPTQYGKGRYLPHTKGKCKYSKGKSKGVYVQYV
;
A
#
# COMPACT_ATOMS: atom_id res chain seq x y z
N MET A 1 32.68 -89.33 32.16
CA MET A 1 31.65 -88.80 31.22
C MET A 1 30.68 -87.97 32.01
N LEU A 2 30.46 -86.70 31.61
CA LEU A 2 29.20 -85.94 31.62
C LEU A 2 29.52 -84.44 31.69
N PHE A 3 29.63 -83.83 30.51
CA PHE A 3 29.61 -82.39 30.31
C PHE A 3 28.17 -81.89 30.49
N PHE A 4 27.92 -80.98 31.44
CA PHE A 4 26.66 -80.25 31.52
C PHE A 4 26.77 -78.97 30.69
N ALA A 5 26.10 -78.93 29.53
CA ALA A 5 25.96 -77.74 28.72
C ALA A 5 24.80 -76.89 29.26
N VAL A 6 25.10 -75.68 29.75
CA VAL A 6 24.10 -74.69 30.14
C VAL A 6 23.71 -73.91 28.88
N VAL A 7 22.49 -74.13 28.38
CA VAL A 7 21.94 -73.39 27.25
C VAL A 7 21.28 -72.12 27.79
N ILE A 8 21.91 -70.96 27.57
CA ILE A 8 21.33 -69.66 27.90
C ILE A 8 20.43 -69.22 26.74
N SER A 9 19.11 -69.31 26.94
CA SER A 9 18.10 -68.84 26.01
C SER A 9 18.05 -67.30 26.01
N LEU A 10 18.69 -66.66 25.03
CA LEU A 10 18.60 -65.23 24.81
C LEU A 10 17.29 -64.90 24.07
N SER A 11 16.27 -64.45 24.80
CA SER A 11 15.03 -63.93 24.21
C SER A 11 15.26 -62.53 23.62
N LEU A 12 15.47 -62.47 22.30
CA LEU A 12 15.45 -61.23 21.53
C LEU A 12 14.00 -60.68 21.49
N ALA A 13 13.70 -59.73 22.37
CA ALA A 13 12.51 -58.89 22.23
C ALA A 13 12.72 -57.93 21.05
N SER A 14 12.19 -58.30 19.90
CA SER A 14 12.11 -57.42 18.73
C SER A 14 11.14 -56.27 19.03
N ALA A 15 11.67 -55.08 19.34
CA ALA A 15 10.91 -53.84 19.34
C ALA A 15 10.53 -53.51 17.89
N SER A 16 9.33 -53.89 17.46
CA SER A 16 8.74 -53.40 16.22
C SER A 16 8.45 -51.92 16.39
N ALA A 17 9.24 -51.08 15.74
CA ALA A 17 8.87 -49.68 15.50
C ALA A 17 7.63 -49.70 14.59
N ASP A 18 6.45 -49.63 15.21
CA ASP A 18 5.19 -49.54 14.49
C ASP A 18 5.25 -48.33 13.55
N ARG A 19 5.29 -48.63 12.25
CA ARG A 19 5.13 -47.61 11.23
C ARG A 19 3.67 -47.17 11.31
N VAL A 20 3.45 -45.99 11.89
CA VAL A 20 2.15 -45.31 11.92
C VAL A 20 1.48 -45.43 10.54
N PRO A 21 0.30 -46.06 10.45
CA PRO A 21 -0.44 -46.18 9.20
C PRO A 21 -0.63 -44.80 8.57
N ARG A 22 -0.41 -44.69 7.24
CA ARG A 22 -0.63 -43.46 6.47
C ARG A 22 -2.12 -43.13 6.24
N SER A 23 -3.02 -43.90 6.85
CA SER A 23 -4.46 -43.81 6.72
C SER A 23 -5.07 -43.55 8.09
N CYS A 24 -5.96 -42.57 8.16
CA CYS A 24 -6.74 -42.30 9.36
C CYS A 24 -7.73 -43.44 9.62
N GLY A 25 -7.85 -43.85 10.88
CA GLY A 25 -8.89 -44.78 11.33
C GLY A 25 -10.25 -44.10 11.50
N ALA A 26 -11.23 -44.82 12.05
CA ALA A 26 -12.50 -44.21 12.47
C ALA A 26 -12.24 -43.10 13.49
N CYS A 27 -12.96 -41.98 13.36
CA CYS A 27 -12.84 -40.89 14.31
C CYS A 27 -13.51 -41.28 15.63
N GLU A 28 -12.74 -41.24 16.71
CA GLU A 28 -13.20 -41.48 18.08
C GLU A 28 -13.02 -40.19 18.90
N PRO A 29 -14.06 -39.32 18.98
CA PRO A 29 -13.93 -37.99 19.59
C PRO A 29 -13.60 -38.02 21.09
N SER A 30 -13.90 -39.13 21.77
CA SER A 30 -13.63 -39.32 23.21
C SER A 30 -12.13 -39.37 23.54
N LEU A 31 -11.29 -39.68 22.55
CA LEU A 31 -9.83 -39.73 22.70
C LEU A 31 -9.14 -38.38 22.42
N CYS A 32 -9.91 -37.34 22.08
CA CYS A 32 -9.36 -36.03 21.77
C CYS A 32 -9.02 -35.23 23.03
N ASP A 33 -7.88 -34.55 23.00
CA ASP A 33 -7.51 -33.60 24.05
C ASP A 33 -8.54 -32.46 24.15
N PRO A 34 -8.95 -32.05 25.37
CA PRO A 34 -9.89 -30.95 25.55
C PRO A 34 -9.27 -29.61 25.12
N LEU A 35 -10.08 -28.74 24.52
CA LEU A 35 -9.68 -27.38 24.18
C LEU A 35 -9.55 -26.52 25.45
N PRO A 36 -8.70 -25.48 25.46
CA PRO A 36 -8.59 -24.55 26.58
C PRO A 36 -9.95 -23.90 26.91
N GLU A 37 -10.26 -23.75 28.21
CA GLU A 37 -11.51 -23.11 28.67
C GLU A 37 -11.65 -21.66 28.19
N VAL A 38 -10.52 -20.96 28.06
CA VAL A 38 -10.45 -19.60 27.52
C VAL A 38 -10.65 -19.52 26.00
N GLY A 39 -10.81 -20.67 25.34
CA GLY A 39 -10.91 -20.78 23.88
C GLY A 39 -9.56 -20.60 23.16
N CYS A 40 -9.58 -20.85 21.86
CA CYS A 40 -8.37 -20.73 21.02
C CYS A 40 -8.24 -19.33 20.44
N LYS A 41 -7.17 -18.62 20.81
CA LYS A 41 -6.87 -17.23 20.38
C LYS A 41 -6.93 -17.03 18.86
N SER A 42 -6.47 -18.00 18.07
CA SER A 42 -6.43 -17.92 16.59
C SER A 42 -7.47 -18.83 15.92
N GLY A 43 -8.48 -19.24 16.68
CA GLY A 43 -9.50 -20.19 16.23
C GLY A 43 -9.07 -21.65 16.34
N THR A 44 -9.99 -22.53 15.98
CA THR A 44 -9.82 -23.98 16.01
C THR A 44 -9.65 -24.53 14.59
N ILE A 45 -8.90 -25.62 14.50
CA ILE A 45 -8.74 -26.42 13.29
C ILE A 45 -8.86 -27.90 13.65
N PHE A 46 -9.24 -28.74 12.70
CA PHE A 46 -9.25 -30.19 12.93
C PHE A 46 -7.85 -30.78 12.74
N ASP A 47 -7.58 -31.92 13.39
CA ASP A 47 -6.36 -32.74 13.24
C ASP A 47 -6.11 -33.18 11.77
N SER A 48 -5.04 -33.94 11.50
CA SER A 48 -4.72 -34.34 10.11
C SER A 48 -5.73 -35.32 9.52
N CYS A 49 -6.55 -35.93 10.39
CA CYS A 49 -7.59 -36.90 10.08
C CYS A 49 -9.00 -36.30 10.06
N GLY A 50 -9.16 -35.02 10.43
CA GLY A 50 -10.45 -34.37 10.54
C GLY A 50 -11.23 -34.72 11.80
N CYS A 51 -10.61 -35.37 12.79
CA CYS A 51 -11.31 -35.88 13.98
C CYS A 51 -11.28 -34.89 15.15
N CYS A 52 -10.11 -34.69 15.75
CA CYS A 52 -9.98 -33.84 16.93
C CYS A 52 -9.88 -32.35 16.60
N SER A 53 -10.57 -31.52 17.38
CA SER A 53 -10.41 -30.06 17.32
C SER A 53 -9.18 -29.62 18.11
N LEU A 54 -8.34 -28.79 17.51
CA LEU A 54 -7.09 -28.29 18.08
C LEU A 54 -7.02 -26.77 17.93
N CYS A 55 -6.32 -26.10 18.85
CA CYS A 55 -6.02 -24.68 18.66
C CYS A 55 -5.04 -24.50 17.50
N ALA A 56 -5.40 -23.59 16.59
CA ALA A 56 -4.57 -23.25 15.46
C ALA A 56 -3.45 -22.27 15.84
N ALA A 57 -2.32 -22.36 15.16
CA ALA A 57 -1.22 -21.40 15.30
C ALA A 57 -1.56 -20.09 14.60
N GLY A 58 -1.37 -18.97 15.30
CA GLY A 58 -1.59 -17.61 14.79
C GLY A 58 -0.47 -17.12 13.87
N GLU A 59 -0.65 -15.94 13.28
CA GLU A 59 0.40 -15.31 12.46
C GLU A 59 1.67 -15.05 13.30
N GLY A 60 2.84 -15.36 12.74
CA GLY A 60 4.13 -15.27 13.44
C GLY A 60 4.45 -16.47 14.35
N GLU A 61 3.50 -17.37 14.61
CA GLU A 61 3.74 -18.55 15.44
C GLU A 61 4.41 -19.68 14.68
N GLN A 62 5.11 -20.54 15.42
CA GLN A 62 5.79 -21.70 14.86
C GLN A 62 4.78 -22.73 14.35
N CYS A 63 5.05 -23.23 13.15
CA CYS A 63 4.30 -24.28 12.53
C CYS A 63 5.24 -25.34 11.96
N ARG A 64 4.69 -26.49 11.63
CA ARG A 64 5.43 -27.53 10.88
C ARG A 64 4.62 -27.93 9.67
N GLY A 65 5.33 -28.29 8.59
CA GLY A 65 4.69 -28.96 7.46
C GLY A 65 4.11 -30.33 7.84
N ARG A 66 3.46 -31.02 6.90
CA ARG A 66 2.80 -32.35 7.11
C ARG A 66 3.58 -33.25 8.08
N GLY A 67 2.94 -33.59 9.20
CA GLY A 67 3.44 -34.43 10.30
C GLY A 67 2.44 -34.43 11.46
N THR A 68 2.35 -35.53 12.21
CA THR A 68 1.22 -35.85 13.11
C THR A 68 1.20 -35.12 14.46
N THR A 69 2.22 -34.34 14.81
CA THR A 69 2.37 -33.77 16.16
C THR A 69 2.63 -32.27 16.21
N ALA A 70 2.42 -31.55 15.10
CA ALA A 70 2.75 -30.13 15.02
C ALA A 70 1.54 -29.22 14.83
N ARG A 71 1.57 -28.05 15.49
CA ARG A 71 0.57 -26.99 15.32
C ARG A 71 0.49 -26.57 13.86
N ARG A 72 -0.73 -26.62 13.32
CA ARG A 72 -1.06 -26.12 11.99
C ARG A 72 -1.55 -24.68 12.10
N CYS A 73 -1.27 -23.90 11.07
CA CYS A 73 -1.69 -22.50 11.02
C CYS A 73 -3.21 -22.38 10.94
N ALA A 74 -3.75 -21.30 11.49
CA ALA A 74 -5.16 -20.94 11.41
C ALA A 74 -5.66 -20.79 9.97
N SER A 75 -6.99 -20.83 9.81
CA SER A 75 -7.61 -20.59 8.51
C SER A 75 -7.17 -19.24 7.93
N GLY A 76 -6.77 -19.24 6.66
CA GLY A 76 -6.20 -18.05 6.00
C GLY A 76 -4.68 -17.88 6.13
N LEU A 77 -4.01 -18.68 6.96
CA LEU A 77 -2.55 -18.69 7.11
C LEU A 77 -1.90 -19.87 6.36
N GLU A 78 -0.65 -19.71 5.98
CA GLU A 78 0.21 -20.76 5.43
C GLU A 78 1.51 -20.90 6.22
N CYS A 79 2.02 -22.14 6.31
CA CYS A 79 3.26 -22.41 7.02
C CYS A 79 4.46 -22.17 6.10
N VAL A 80 5.08 -21.00 6.19
CA VAL A 80 6.24 -20.62 5.38
C VAL A 80 7.54 -21.10 6.03
N LYS A 81 8.46 -21.63 5.22
CA LYS A 81 9.77 -22.10 5.68
C LYS A 81 10.86 -21.16 5.15
N SER A 82 11.81 -20.80 6.01
CA SER A 82 13.01 -20.06 5.57
C SER A 82 14.03 -21.01 4.94
N ASP A 83 14.77 -20.54 3.92
CA ASP A 83 15.78 -21.32 3.20
C ASP A 83 16.89 -21.88 4.09
N LYS A 84 17.15 -21.25 5.24
CA LYS A 84 18.15 -21.69 6.23
C LYS A 84 17.70 -22.89 7.07
N ASN A 85 16.41 -23.26 7.04
CA ASN A 85 15.78 -24.28 7.89
C ASN A 85 15.31 -25.54 7.14
N LYS A 86 15.90 -25.87 5.98
CA LYS A 86 15.57 -27.12 5.27
C LYS A 86 15.78 -28.38 6.13
N LYS A 87 16.70 -28.35 7.11
CA LYS A 87 17.00 -29.49 8.00
C LYS A 87 16.01 -29.64 9.19
N THR A 88 15.43 -28.56 9.73
CA THR A 88 14.63 -28.60 10.97
C THR A 88 13.13 -28.81 10.76
N LYS A 89 12.64 -28.74 9.51
CA LYS A 89 11.22 -28.86 9.11
C LYS A 89 10.27 -27.84 9.78
N LEU A 90 10.81 -26.87 10.53
CA LEU A 90 10.06 -25.84 11.25
C LEU A 90 9.82 -24.62 10.36
N GLY A 91 8.61 -24.08 10.37
CA GLY A 91 8.19 -22.89 9.66
C GLY A 91 7.50 -21.91 10.59
N VAL A 92 7.02 -20.80 10.01
CA VAL A 92 6.24 -19.77 10.69
C VAL A 92 4.93 -19.57 9.94
N CYS A 93 3.84 -19.37 10.64
CA CYS A 93 2.56 -19.05 10.02
C CYS A 93 2.58 -17.63 9.48
N ALA A 94 2.28 -17.47 8.20
CA ALA A 94 2.17 -16.18 7.54
C ALA A 94 0.82 -16.08 6.82
N CYS A 95 0.31 -14.86 6.67
CA CYS A 95 -0.93 -14.65 5.96
C CYS A 95 -0.84 -15.03 4.47
N LYS A 96 -1.83 -15.81 3.99
CA LYS A 96 -1.95 -16.15 2.57
C LYS A 96 -2.23 -14.91 1.72
N THR A 97 -2.99 -13.96 2.26
CA THR A 97 -3.29 -12.70 1.58
C THR A 97 -2.23 -11.66 1.90
N LYS A 98 -1.58 -11.13 0.86
CA LYS A 98 -0.55 -10.08 0.97
C LYS A 98 -1.04 -8.72 0.48
N TYR A 99 -2.36 -8.56 0.37
CA TYR A 99 -3.01 -7.37 -0.15
C TYR A 99 -4.14 -6.94 0.79
N GLU A 100 -4.46 -5.65 0.77
CA GLU A 100 -5.51 -5.05 1.58
C GLU A 100 -6.90 -5.58 1.20
N VAL A 101 -7.83 -5.61 2.15
CA VAL A 101 -9.22 -6.02 1.91
C VAL A 101 -10.19 -5.06 2.58
N CYS A 102 -11.35 -4.86 1.97
CA CYS A 102 -12.43 -4.10 2.56
C CYS A 102 -13.34 -5.04 3.34
N GLY A 103 -13.58 -4.74 4.61
CA GLY A 103 -14.54 -5.44 5.44
C GLY A 103 -15.97 -4.98 5.21
N SER A 104 -16.93 -5.82 5.56
CA SER A 104 -18.36 -5.49 5.58
C SER A 104 -18.72 -4.40 6.59
N ASP A 105 -17.80 -4.06 7.48
CA ASP A 105 -17.85 -2.94 8.42
C ASP A 105 -17.36 -1.61 7.81
N GLY A 106 -16.96 -1.60 6.53
CA GLY A 106 -16.45 -0.41 5.85
C GLY A 106 -15.00 -0.06 6.22
N VAL A 107 -14.31 -0.92 6.97
CA VAL A 107 -12.91 -0.73 7.36
C VAL A 107 -11.97 -1.45 6.40
N THR A 108 -10.88 -0.79 6.03
CA THR A 108 -9.82 -1.40 5.23
C THR A 108 -8.82 -2.10 6.16
N TYR A 109 -8.60 -3.38 5.91
CA TYR A 109 -7.64 -4.21 6.62
C TYR A 109 -6.40 -4.45 5.76
N LYS A 110 -5.21 -4.48 6.38
CA LYS A 110 -3.94 -4.68 5.67
C LYS A 110 -3.88 -6.04 4.96
N THR A 111 -4.46 -7.06 5.58
CA THR A 111 -4.61 -8.41 5.02
C THR A 111 -5.96 -9.01 5.41
N GLY A 112 -6.36 -10.09 4.74
CA GLY A 112 -7.51 -10.90 5.14
C GLY A 112 -7.36 -11.58 6.50
N CYS A 113 -6.13 -11.77 6.99
CA CYS A 113 -5.88 -12.34 8.32
C CYS A 113 -6.18 -11.32 9.42
N ASP A 114 -5.78 -10.06 9.24
CA ASP A 114 -6.14 -8.97 10.15
C ASP A 114 -7.66 -8.81 10.26
N LEU A 115 -8.36 -8.89 9.13
CA LEU A 115 -9.83 -8.87 9.10
C LEU A 115 -10.41 -10.05 9.88
N LYS A 116 -9.87 -11.26 9.72
CA LYS A 116 -10.37 -12.45 10.43
C LYS A 116 -10.19 -12.32 11.95
N VAL A 117 -9.06 -11.76 12.40
CA VAL A 117 -8.84 -11.47 13.83
C VAL A 117 -9.85 -10.45 14.35
N ALA A 118 -10.07 -9.36 13.61
CA ALA A 118 -11.08 -8.36 13.97
C ALA A 118 -12.50 -8.94 13.98
N SER A 119 -12.82 -9.81 13.04
CA SER A 119 -14.10 -10.51 12.91
C SER A 119 -14.37 -11.44 14.11
N LEU A 120 -13.38 -12.24 14.52
CA LEU A 120 -13.48 -13.08 15.71
C LEU A 120 -13.68 -12.26 16.98
N LYS A 121 -12.97 -11.14 17.11
CA LYS A 121 -13.16 -10.20 18.22
C LYS A 121 -14.57 -9.61 18.23
N ALA A 122 -15.06 -9.17 17.07
CA ALA A 122 -16.42 -8.65 16.94
C ALA A 122 -17.46 -9.68 17.39
N VAL A 123 -17.35 -10.93 16.94
CA VAL A 123 -18.25 -12.02 17.34
C VAL A 123 -18.17 -12.30 18.85
N SER A 124 -16.97 -12.27 19.45
CA SER A 124 -16.81 -12.45 20.90
C SER A 124 -17.42 -11.30 21.73
N GLU A 125 -17.56 -10.13 21.12
CA GLU A 125 -18.23 -8.96 21.69
C GLU A 125 -19.72 -8.87 21.26
N GLU A 126 -20.30 -9.98 20.79
CA GLU A 126 -21.69 -10.09 20.32
C GLU A 126 -22.05 -9.14 19.15
N LYS A 127 -21.04 -8.69 18.39
CA LYS A 127 -21.22 -7.90 17.17
C LYS A 127 -21.28 -8.81 15.92
N PRO A 128 -21.86 -8.33 14.81
CA PRO A 128 -21.91 -9.10 13.56
C PRO A 128 -20.53 -9.54 13.05
N GLU A 129 -20.46 -10.73 12.44
CA GLU A 129 -19.23 -11.23 11.80
C GLU A 129 -18.81 -10.28 10.66
N ILE A 130 -17.55 -9.85 10.68
CA ILE A 130 -16.96 -9.03 9.61
C ILE A 130 -16.51 -9.96 8.50
N LYS A 131 -17.02 -9.74 7.29
CA LYS A 131 -16.71 -10.52 6.08
C LYS A 131 -15.94 -9.65 5.08
N VAL A 132 -15.16 -10.29 4.21
CA VAL A 132 -14.50 -9.59 3.11
C VAL A 132 -15.57 -9.17 2.10
N LEU A 133 -15.75 -7.86 1.91
CA LEU A 133 -16.64 -7.28 0.91
C LEU A 133 -15.98 -7.25 -0.47
N ASN A 134 -14.75 -6.72 -0.55
CA ASN A 134 -13.97 -6.68 -1.78
C ASN A 134 -12.46 -6.74 -1.51
N LYS A 135 -11.69 -7.06 -2.56
CA LYS A 135 -10.23 -6.94 -2.55
C LYS A 135 -9.82 -5.46 -2.67
N GLY A 136 -8.74 -5.09 -2.00
CA GLY A 136 -8.26 -3.72 -1.92
C GLY A 136 -8.95 -2.91 -0.82
N LYS A 137 -8.67 -1.60 -0.82
CA LYS A 137 -9.26 -0.65 0.12
C LYS A 137 -10.78 -0.52 -0.05
N CYS A 138 -11.44 -0.08 1.01
CA CYS A 138 -12.85 0.28 0.96
C CYS A 138 -13.09 1.52 0.10
N ALA A 139 -14.31 1.62 -0.42
CA ALA A 139 -14.74 2.77 -1.19
C ALA A 139 -14.79 4.03 -0.31
N THR A 140 -14.25 5.14 -0.80
CA THR A 140 -14.14 6.43 -0.09
C THR A 140 -14.60 7.57 -0.98
N ALA A 141 -15.19 8.60 -0.36
CA ALA A 141 -15.50 9.84 -1.07
C ALA A 141 -14.20 10.52 -1.56
N PRO A 142 -14.29 11.41 -2.57
CA PRO A 142 -13.15 12.14 -3.08
C PRO A 142 -12.58 13.06 -2.01
N VAL A 143 -11.25 13.20 -1.97
CA VAL A 143 -10.54 14.17 -1.16
C VAL A 143 -9.55 14.88 -2.07
N ILE A 144 -9.60 16.21 -2.09
CA ILE A 144 -8.65 17.04 -2.83
C ILE A 144 -7.39 17.16 -1.98
N VAL A 145 -6.30 16.56 -2.44
CA VAL A 145 -4.99 16.55 -1.76
C VAL A 145 -4.12 17.71 -2.21
N THR A 146 -4.28 18.15 -3.46
CA THR A 146 -3.65 19.35 -4.00
C THR A 146 -4.74 20.25 -4.56
N ALA A 147 -5.05 21.34 -3.87
CA ALA A 147 -6.02 22.33 -4.32
C ALA A 147 -5.41 23.29 -5.37
N PRO A 148 -6.23 23.85 -6.29
CA PRO A 148 -5.79 24.95 -7.14
C PRO A 148 -5.33 26.14 -6.31
N GLY A 149 -4.15 26.68 -6.65
CA GLY A 149 -3.56 27.81 -5.94
C GLY A 149 -3.98 29.18 -6.48
N GLU A 150 -3.37 30.21 -5.91
CA GLU A 150 -3.44 31.59 -6.43
C GLU A 150 -2.31 31.84 -7.44
N VAL A 151 -2.66 32.39 -8.60
CA VAL A 151 -1.71 32.71 -9.67
C VAL A 151 -1.80 34.19 -10.01
N TYR A 152 -0.65 34.86 -10.09
CA TYR A 152 -0.52 36.26 -10.51
C TYR A 152 0.36 36.30 -11.75
N ASN A 153 -0.14 36.86 -12.85
CA ASN A 153 0.65 37.02 -14.07
C ASN A 153 0.13 38.16 -14.93
N VAL A 154 0.87 38.53 -15.98
CA VAL A 154 0.50 39.58 -16.93
C VAL A 154 -0.20 38.99 -18.16
N THR A 155 -0.86 39.83 -18.96
CA THR A 155 -1.47 39.41 -20.22
C THR A 155 -0.43 38.86 -21.22
N GLY A 156 -0.87 37.94 -22.09
CA GLY A 156 -0.01 37.24 -23.06
C GLY A 156 0.78 36.07 -22.48
N SER A 157 0.81 35.91 -21.15
CA SER A 157 1.51 34.81 -20.49
C SER A 157 0.76 33.47 -20.61
N GLN A 158 1.44 32.39 -20.25
CA GLN A 158 0.84 31.06 -20.09
C GLN A 158 0.75 30.73 -18.60
N VAL A 159 -0.42 30.29 -18.14
CA VAL A 159 -0.66 29.90 -16.74
C VAL A 159 -1.34 28.54 -16.65
N TYR A 160 -1.18 27.88 -15.50
CA TYR A 160 -1.90 26.65 -15.22
C TYR A 160 -2.42 26.61 -13.78
N LEU A 161 -3.56 25.96 -13.60
CA LEU A 161 -4.08 25.53 -12.31
C LEU A 161 -4.02 24.00 -12.25
N SER A 162 -3.68 23.46 -11.09
CA SER A 162 -3.66 22.01 -10.83
C SER A 162 -4.63 21.65 -9.72
N CYS A 163 -5.30 20.52 -9.86
CA CYS A 163 -6.11 19.93 -8.82
C CYS A 163 -5.87 18.42 -8.79
N GLU A 164 -5.52 17.89 -7.62
CA GLU A 164 -5.27 16.48 -7.41
C GLU A 164 -6.25 15.94 -6.39
N ALA A 165 -6.92 14.85 -6.75
CA ALA A 165 -7.92 14.21 -5.92
C ALA A 165 -7.68 12.71 -5.83
N ILE A 166 -7.88 12.18 -4.63
CA ILE A 166 -7.89 10.74 -4.34
C ILE A 166 -9.31 10.31 -3.98
N GLY A 167 -9.68 9.06 -4.26
CA GLY A 167 -10.99 8.53 -3.85
C GLY A 167 -11.26 7.18 -4.48
N ILE A 168 -12.06 6.33 -3.83
CA ILE A 168 -12.33 4.97 -4.31
C ILE A 168 -13.83 4.81 -4.56
N PRO A 169 -14.30 4.65 -5.82
CA PRO A 169 -13.53 4.64 -7.08
C PRO A 169 -12.85 5.97 -7.42
N THR A 170 -11.86 5.93 -8.33
CA THR A 170 -11.11 7.11 -8.78
C THR A 170 -12.09 8.22 -9.19
N PRO A 171 -11.99 9.44 -8.64
CA PRO A 171 -12.94 10.49 -8.93
C PRO A 171 -12.78 11.03 -10.35
N VAL A 172 -13.83 11.68 -10.85
CA VAL A 172 -13.81 12.47 -12.09
C VAL A 172 -13.64 13.93 -11.70
N ILE A 173 -12.65 14.61 -12.30
CA ILE A 173 -12.40 16.05 -12.10
C ILE A 173 -13.12 16.84 -13.18
N THR A 174 -13.92 17.82 -12.75
CA THR A 174 -14.55 18.84 -13.59
C THR A 174 -14.11 20.21 -13.12
N TRP A 175 -13.87 21.13 -14.06
CA TRP A 175 -13.52 22.51 -13.74
C TRP A 175 -14.65 23.47 -14.07
N LYS A 176 -14.84 24.46 -13.20
CA LYS A 176 -15.83 25.52 -13.37
C LYS A 176 -15.18 26.87 -13.14
N LYS A 177 -15.57 27.89 -13.92
CA LYS A 177 -15.24 29.29 -13.61
C LYS A 177 -16.37 29.90 -12.81
N VAL A 178 -16.04 30.53 -11.69
CA VAL A 178 -16.99 31.22 -10.81
C VAL A 178 -17.13 32.66 -11.28
N THR A 179 -18.30 33.04 -11.80
CA THR A 179 -18.54 34.42 -12.29
C THR A 179 -19.27 35.27 -11.25
N SER A 180 -18.71 36.45 -10.94
CA SER A 180 -19.19 37.35 -9.86
C SER A 180 -20.56 37.99 -10.11
N GLY A 181 -21.09 37.98 -11.33
CA GLY A 181 -22.30 38.75 -11.67
C GLY A 181 -23.64 38.05 -11.40
N LYS A 182 -23.67 36.71 -11.29
CA LYS A 182 -24.92 35.93 -11.12
C LYS A 182 -24.77 34.65 -10.28
N GLN A 183 -23.67 34.44 -9.56
CA GLN A 183 -23.32 33.13 -8.97
C GLN A 183 -23.42 31.99 -10.01
N ARG A 184 -23.09 32.30 -11.27
CA ARG A 184 -23.18 31.33 -12.35
C ARG A 184 -21.84 30.61 -12.44
N MET A 185 -21.86 29.32 -12.19
CA MET A 185 -20.73 28.44 -12.51
C MET A 185 -20.78 28.13 -14.00
N GLU A 186 -19.69 28.42 -14.70
CA GLU A 186 -19.53 28.07 -16.11
C GLU A 186 -18.63 26.84 -16.22
N LEU A 187 -19.10 25.79 -16.90
CA LEU A 187 -18.31 24.58 -17.13
C LEU A 187 -17.18 24.88 -18.10
N LEU A 188 -15.96 24.45 -17.76
CA LEU A 188 -14.78 24.59 -18.59
C LEU A 188 -14.55 23.33 -19.45
N PRO A 189 -13.96 23.45 -20.66
CA PRO A 189 -13.40 24.68 -21.23
C PRO A 189 -14.43 25.66 -21.80
N GLY A 190 -15.65 25.21 -22.10
CA GLY A 190 -16.67 26.01 -22.78
C GLY A 190 -16.26 26.33 -24.22
N ASP A 191 -16.58 27.54 -24.69
CA ASP A 191 -16.25 28.05 -26.04
C ASP A 191 -14.92 28.84 -26.09
N ARG A 192 -14.07 28.68 -25.06
CA ARG A 192 -12.77 29.39 -24.97
C ARG A 192 -11.73 28.74 -25.88
N ASP A 193 -11.11 29.53 -26.74
CA ASP A 193 -10.05 29.10 -27.66
C ASP A 193 -8.66 29.06 -27.00
N ASN A 194 -8.43 29.91 -25.99
CA ASN A 194 -7.18 30.04 -25.26
C ASN A 194 -7.08 29.11 -24.03
N LEU A 195 -8.04 28.20 -23.81
CA LEU A 195 -8.09 27.36 -22.61
C LEU A 195 -8.21 25.87 -22.97
N ALA A 196 -7.41 25.04 -22.31
CA ALA A 196 -7.46 23.59 -22.43
C ALA A 196 -7.49 22.91 -21.05
N ILE A 197 -8.26 21.82 -20.94
CA ILE A 197 -8.26 20.95 -19.76
C ILE A 197 -7.53 19.65 -20.10
N GLN A 198 -6.66 19.21 -19.19
CA GLN A 198 -6.08 17.88 -19.24
C GLN A 198 -6.34 17.15 -17.94
N THR A 199 -6.62 15.86 -18.01
CA THR A 199 -6.75 14.97 -16.86
C THR A 199 -5.85 13.76 -17.06
N ARG A 200 -5.15 13.35 -16.00
CA ARG A 200 -4.35 12.12 -15.97
C ARG A 200 -4.52 11.42 -14.63
N GLY A 201 -4.40 10.09 -14.65
CA GLY A 201 -4.25 9.33 -13.41
C GLY A 201 -2.93 9.65 -12.73
N GLY A 202 -2.93 9.59 -11.40
CA GLY A 202 -1.73 9.75 -10.58
C GLY A 202 -0.83 8.51 -10.58
N PRO A 203 0.37 8.59 -9.95
CA PRO A 203 1.24 7.44 -9.75
C PRO A 203 0.59 6.37 -8.86
N GLU A 204 -0.26 6.76 -7.90
CA GLU A 204 -0.99 5.81 -7.07
C GLU A 204 -2.34 5.41 -7.68
N LYS A 205 -2.79 4.20 -7.35
CA LYS A 205 -4.13 3.75 -7.73
C LYS A 205 -5.15 4.62 -7.02
N HIS A 206 -6.20 5.00 -7.74
CA HIS A 206 -7.31 5.81 -7.20
C HIS A 206 -6.99 7.29 -6.99
N GLU A 207 -5.95 7.77 -7.68
CA GLU A 207 -5.55 9.17 -7.76
C GLU A 207 -5.78 9.71 -9.17
N VAL A 208 -6.15 10.98 -9.27
CA VAL A 208 -6.32 11.72 -10.53
C VAL A 208 -5.86 13.16 -10.35
N THR A 209 -5.23 13.69 -11.38
CA THR A 209 -4.84 15.10 -11.46
C THR A 209 -5.48 15.74 -12.69
N GLY A 210 -6.08 16.91 -12.49
CA GLY A 210 -6.61 17.77 -13.54
C GLY A 210 -5.80 19.06 -13.62
N TRP A 211 -5.59 19.54 -14.84
CA TRP A 211 -4.95 20.82 -15.12
C TRP A 211 -5.84 21.67 -16.02
N VAL A 212 -5.93 22.95 -15.70
CA VAL A 212 -6.43 23.99 -16.61
C VAL A 212 -5.21 24.73 -17.13
N LEU A 213 -5.03 24.74 -18.45
CA LEU A 213 -4.00 25.50 -19.15
C LEU A 213 -4.65 26.68 -19.86
N ILE A 214 -4.12 27.88 -19.66
CA ILE A 214 -4.58 29.10 -20.32
C ILE A 214 -3.40 29.74 -21.05
N SER A 215 -3.56 29.98 -22.36
CA SER A 215 -2.56 30.62 -23.21
C SER A 215 -3.20 31.15 -24.51
N PRO A 216 -3.08 32.46 -24.81
CA PRO A 216 -2.53 33.51 -23.96
C PRO A 216 -3.50 33.91 -22.83
N LEU A 217 -2.96 34.36 -21.70
CA LEU A 217 -3.73 34.95 -20.61
C LEU A 217 -4.24 36.34 -21.00
N THR A 218 -5.52 36.60 -20.80
CA THR A 218 -6.21 37.87 -21.04
C THR A 218 -6.90 38.34 -19.75
N LYS A 219 -7.38 39.60 -19.72
CA LYS A 219 -8.01 40.16 -18.50
C LYS A 219 -9.33 39.43 -18.19
N GLU A 220 -9.94 38.85 -19.21
CA GLU A 220 -11.19 38.10 -19.16
C GLU A 220 -11.04 36.81 -18.37
N GLU A 221 -9.84 36.20 -18.27
CA GLU A 221 -9.58 35.02 -17.45
C GLU A 221 -9.36 35.33 -15.97
N ALA A 222 -9.25 36.59 -15.56
CA ALA A 222 -9.20 36.90 -14.15
C ALA A 222 -10.46 36.37 -13.42
N GLY A 223 -10.27 35.86 -12.21
CA GLY A 223 -11.35 35.34 -11.37
C GLY A 223 -11.05 34.00 -10.72
N SER A 224 -12.10 33.42 -10.13
CA SER A 224 -12.01 32.19 -9.36
C SER A 224 -12.39 30.97 -10.19
N TYR A 225 -11.66 29.88 -9.98
CA TYR A 225 -11.77 28.62 -10.69
C TYR A 225 -11.96 27.51 -9.66
N GLU A 226 -13.06 26.78 -9.79
CA GLU A 226 -13.39 25.66 -8.93
C GLU A 226 -13.03 24.34 -9.61
N CYS A 227 -12.23 23.53 -8.92
CA CYS A 227 -12.09 22.12 -9.21
C CYS A 227 -13.15 21.36 -8.42
N HIS A 228 -13.95 20.54 -9.09
CA HIS A 228 -14.97 19.68 -8.50
C HIS A 228 -14.66 18.22 -8.83
N ALA A 229 -14.41 17.42 -7.81
CA ALA A 229 -14.07 16.00 -7.90
C ALA A 229 -15.23 15.15 -7.39
N VAL A 230 -15.71 14.19 -8.20
CA VAL A 230 -16.91 13.39 -7.88
C VAL A 230 -16.68 11.89 -8.09
N ASN A 231 -17.19 11.07 -7.17
CA ASN A 231 -17.35 9.64 -7.37
C ASN A 231 -18.67 9.13 -6.76
N ALA A 232 -18.92 7.82 -6.83
CA ALA A 232 -20.14 7.20 -6.29
C ALA A 232 -20.31 7.28 -4.75
N LYS A 233 -19.30 7.78 -4.02
CA LYS A 233 -19.30 7.95 -2.56
C LYS A 233 -19.42 9.39 -2.11
N GLY A 234 -19.31 10.36 -3.01
CA GLY A 234 -19.49 11.76 -2.69
C GLY A 234 -18.71 12.68 -3.63
N GLU A 235 -18.49 13.89 -3.16
CA GLU A 235 -17.83 14.96 -3.92
C GLU A 235 -16.93 15.81 -3.02
N ALA A 236 -15.97 16.49 -3.64
CA ALA A 236 -15.14 17.51 -3.01
C ALA A 236 -14.91 18.66 -4.00
N SER A 237 -14.87 19.90 -3.50
CA SER A 237 -14.56 21.09 -4.29
C SER A 237 -13.44 21.91 -3.65
N ALA A 238 -12.60 22.53 -4.48
CA ALA A 238 -11.59 23.50 -4.06
C ALA A 238 -11.46 24.61 -5.09
N VAL A 239 -11.14 25.82 -4.64
CA VAL A 239 -11.11 27.03 -5.47
C VAL A 239 -9.71 27.63 -5.48
N GLY A 240 -9.25 28.01 -6.67
CA GLY A 240 -8.06 28.84 -6.87
C GLY A 240 -8.42 30.10 -7.66
N THR A 241 -7.53 31.07 -7.67
CA THR A 241 -7.81 32.39 -8.25
C THR A 241 -6.68 32.82 -9.18
N ILE A 242 -7.06 33.32 -10.36
CA ILE A 242 -6.16 33.94 -11.31
C ILE A 242 -6.31 35.45 -11.21
N HIS A 243 -5.18 36.12 -10.97
CA HIS A 243 -5.03 37.56 -10.95
C HIS A 243 -4.20 37.99 -12.16
N VAL A 244 -4.75 38.91 -12.95
CA VAL A 244 -4.06 39.51 -14.08
C VAL A 244 -3.59 40.89 -13.66
N VAL A 245 -2.28 41.08 -13.57
CA VAL A 245 -1.64 42.35 -13.20
C VAL A 245 -1.15 43.09 -14.44
N GLU A 246 -0.93 44.40 -14.31
CA GLU A 246 -0.48 45.24 -15.43
C GLU A 246 1.03 45.11 -15.68
N SER A 247 1.82 45.04 -14.61
CA SER A 247 3.27 44.79 -14.67
C SER A 247 3.67 43.57 -13.84
N ILE A 248 4.81 42.97 -14.21
CA ILE A 248 5.48 41.93 -13.43
C ILE A 248 5.87 42.45 -12.04
N ASP A 249 6.12 43.76 -11.91
CA ASP A 249 6.50 44.40 -10.64
C ASP A 249 5.36 44.43 -9.61
N ASP A 250 4.10 44.28 -10.06
CA ASP A 250 2.91 44.29 -9.20
C ASP A 250 2.59 42.90 -8.61
N ILE A 251 3.34 41.86 -8.99
CA ILE A 251 3.14 40.50 -8.49
C ILE A 251 3.51 40.45 -7.00
N PRO A 252 2.58 40.08 -6.10
CA PRO A 252 2.86 40.03 -4.68
C PRO A 252 3.91 38.94 -4.37
N VAL A 253 5.08 39.37 -3.91
CA VAL A 253 6.11 38.46 -3.41
C VAL A 253 5.70 38.01 -2.01
N LYS A 254 5.15 36.79 -1.88
CA LYS A 254 4.95 36.15 -0.55
C LYS A 254 6.32 36.04 0.13
N LYS A 255 6.60 36.91 1.10
CA LYS A 255 7.80 36.82 1.95
C LYS A 255 7.69 35.55 2.79
N GLY A 256 8.45 34.52 2.42
CA GLY A 256 8.48 33.25 3.13
C GLY A 256 8.78 33.44 4.62
N THR A 257 7.95 32.78 5.43
CA THR A 257 8.02 32.60 6.87
C THR A 257 9.46 32.38 7.37
N GLN A 258 9.79 33.03 8.48
CA GLN A 258 11.05 33.01 9.21
C GLN A 258 11.76 31.65 9.18
N ARG A 259 13.05 31.67 8.84
CA ARG A 259 14.01 30.61 9.14
C ARG A 259 13.94 30.29 10.64
N ILE A 260 13.22 29.25 11.03
CA ILE A 260 13.50 28.57 12.29
C ILE A 260 14.87 27.92 12.09
N LEU A 261 15.90 28.56 12.63
CA LEU A 261 17.23 27.98 12.76
C LEU A 261 17.12 26.78 13.71
N PHE A 262 16.86 25.60 13.15
CA PHE A 262 17.14 24.35 13.86
C PHE A 262 18.66 24.22 13.94
N TYR A 263 19.22 24.59 15.10
CA TYR A 263 20.56 24.16 15.48
C TYR A 263 20.55 22.64 15.64
N PHE A 264 20.79 21.90 14.55
CA PHE A 264 21.14 20.51 14.65
C PHE A 264 22.59 20.41 15.12
N THR A 265 22.80 20.08 16.39
CA THR A 265 24.07 19.58 16.87
C THR A 265 24.38 18.28 16.13
N ALA A 266 25.44 18.29 15.32
CA ALA A 266 25.89 17.10 14.61
C ALA A 266 26.41 16.06 15.62
N ILE A 267 25.64 15.02 15.89
CA ILE A 267 26.14 13.81 16.55
C ILE A 267 26.81 12.97 15.47
N SER A 268 28.15 12.98 15.47
CA SER A 268 28.99 12.14 14.60
C SER A 268 28.82 10.66 14.98
N THR A 269 28.06 9.90 14.20
CA THR A 269 28.16 8.43 14.18
C THR A 269 28.88 7.99 12.91
N ARG A 270 30.08 7.41 13.08
CA ARG A 270 30.87 6.79 12.00
C ARG A 270 30.10 5.59 11.44
N PHE A 271 29.59 5.71 10.22
CA PHE A 271 29.21 4.54 9.41
C PHE A 271 30.42 4.06 8.61
N HIS A 272 30.86 2.84 8.91
CA HIS A 272 31.92 2.14 8.19
C HIS A 272 31.34 1.53 6.90
N VAL A 273 31.56 2.19 5.75
CA VAL A 273 31.25 1.59 4.45
C VAL A 273 32.38 0.61 4.10
N LYS A 274 32.11 -0.70 4.16
CA LYS A 274 33.00 -1.73 3.58
C LYS A 274 32.80 -1.76 2.06
N SER A 275 33.73 -1.18 1.32
CA SER A 275 33.87 -1.38 -0.12
C SER A 275 34.53 -2.74 -0.40
N ARG A 276 33.91 -3.57 -1.24
CA ARG A 276 34.58 -4.72 -1.89
C ARG A 276 35.12 -4.27 -3.25
N PRO A 277 36.33 -4.69 -3.65
CA PRO A 277 36.83 -4.41 -4.99
C PRO A 277 36.32 -5.46 -5.97
N THR A 278 35.76 -5.01 -7.11
CA THR A 278 35.54 -5.85 -8.30
C THR A 278 36.52 -5.42 -9.40
N GLN A 279 37.19 -6.41 -9.98
CA GLN A 279 38.33 -6.28 -10.87
C GLN A 279 37.99 -5.69 -12.24
N TYR A 280 38.99 -4.97 -12.77
CA TYR A 280 39.09 -4.41 -14.12
C TYR A 280 39.28 -5.51 -15.17
N GLY A 281 38.44 -5.54 -16.21
CA GLY A 281 38.63 -6.31 -17.44
C GLY A 281 38.95 -5.38 -18.62
N LYS A 282 40.09 -5.60 -19.28
CA LYS A 282 40.61 -4.85 -20.44
C LYS A 282 39.77 -5.09 -21.72
N GLY A 283 39.49 -4.02 -22.48
CA GLY A 283 38.92 -4.08 -23.83
C GLY A 283 39.15 -2.77 -24.59
N ARG A 284 39.49 -2.86 -25.89
CA ARG A 284 40.19 -1.86 -26.72
C ARG A 284 39.29 -0.77 -27.32
N TYR A 285 39.91 0.37 -27.62
CA TYR A 285 39.38 1.51 -28.39
C TYR A 285 39.06 1.16 -29.85
N LEU A 286 38.08 1.88 -30.44
CA LEU A 286 38.21 2.64 -31.70
C LEU A 286 37.08 3.70 -31.79
N PRO A 287 37.29 4.86 -32.45
CA PRO A 287 36.47 6.08 -32.29
C PRO A 287 35.51 6.32 -33.47
N HIS A 288 34.36 6.95 -33.24
CA HIS A 288 33.65 7.66 -34.31
C HIS A 288 32.85 8.89 -33.83
N THR A 289 33.29 10.03 -34.35
CA THR A 289 32.54 11.23 -34.80
C THR A 289 31.71 12.07 -33.83
N LYS A 290 32.18 13.32 -33.69
CA LYS A 290 31.61 14.48 -33.00
C LYS A 290 30.34 14.98 -33.71
N GLY A 291 29.22 15.08 -32.98
CA GLY A 291 28.06 15.90 -33.34
C GLY A 291 27.84 16.99 -32.28
N LYS A 292 28.00 18.26 -32.66
CA LYS A 292 27.76 19.43 -31.79
C LYS A 292 26.28 19.78 -31.80
N CYS A 293 25.52 19.49 -30.74
CA CYS A 293 24.24 20.15 -30.50
C CYS A 293 24.49 21.51 -29.83
N LYS A 294 24.27 22.60 -30.57
CA LYS A 294 24.24 23.97 -30.02
C LYS A 294 22.96 24.13 -29.20
N TYR A 295 23.08 24.23 -27.88
CA TYR A 295 21.99 24.67 -27.01
C TYR A 295 21.96 26.20 -27.00
N SER A 296 20.96 26.83 -27.62
CA SER A 296 20.73 28.27 -27.44
C SER A 296 20.05 28.47 -26.08
N LYS A 297 20.71 29.22 -25.19
CA LYS A 297 20.13 29.61 -23.90
C LYS A 297 19.13 30.73 -24.12
N GLY A 298 17.87 30.39 -24.40
CA GLY A 298 16.74 31.29 -24.16
C GLY A 298 16.38 31.22 -22.67
N LYS A 299 16.71 32.27 -21.90
CA LYS A 299 16.31 32.39 -20.49
C LYS A 299 14.82 32.72 -20.42
N SER A 300 13.93 31.72 -20.38
CA SER A 300 12.60 31.89 -19.81
C SER A 300 12.73 31.82 -18.29
N LYS A 301 12.71 32.98 -17.63
CA LYS A 301 12.60 33.05 -16.17
C LYS A 301 11.16 32.73 -15.78
N GLY A 302 10.83 31.44 -15.69
CA GLY A 302 9.64 30.98 -14.97
C GLY A 302 10.00 30.80 -13.51
N VAL A 303 9.38 31.59 -12.62
CA VAL A 303 9.48 31.37 -11.18
C VAL A 303 8.46 30.28 -10.82
N TYR A 304 8.93 29.04 -10.69
CA TYR A 304 8.13 27.96 -10.12
C TYR A 304 8.22 28.05 -8.61
N VAL A 305 7.10 28.39 -7.95
CA VAL A 305 6.96 28.24 -6.50
C VAL A 305 6.15 26.96 -6.27
N GLN A 306 6.84 25.88 -5.94
CA GLN A 306 6.22 24.63 -5.51
C GLN A 306 6.18 24.64 -3.97
N TYR A 307 4.99 24.74 -3.40
CA TYR A 307 4.78 24.58 -1.96
C TYR A 307 4.76 23.08 -1.66
N VAL A 308 5.67 22.63 -0.79
CA VAL A 308 5.69 21.29 -0.19
C VAL A 308 5.13 21.39 1.22
#